data_AF-A0A9E1QXN6-F1
#
_entry.id   AF-A0A9E1QXN6-F1
#
_cell.length_a   1.000
_cell.length_b   1.000
_cell.length_c   1.000
_cell.angle_alpha   90.00
_cell.angle_beta   90.00
_cell.angle_gamma   90.00
#
_symmetry.space_group_name_H-M   'P 1'
#
loop_
_entity.id
_entity.type
_entity.pdbx_description
1 polymer ?
#
loop_
_entity_poly.entity_id
_entity_poly.type
_entity_poly.pdbx_seq_one_letter_code
_entity_poly.pdbx_strand_id
1 'polypeptide(L)' 'VKKSYRDLAKKHHPDKVQHLGDVYVKAAQDKFQQIQKAYQNIKDERGF' A
#
# COMPACT_ATOMS: atom_id res chain seq x y z
N VAL A 1 13.59 -0.26 -4.61
CA VAL A 1 12.48 -0.67 -3.73
C VAL A 1 11.62 0.53 -3.29
N LYS A 2 12.20 1.56 -2.65
CA LYS A 2 11.45 2.76 -2.18
C LYS A 2 10.66 3.51 -3.28
N LYS A 3 11.20 3.64 -4.49
CA LYS A 3 10.52 4.31 -5.62
C LYS A 3 9.24 3.57 -6.03
N SER A 4 9.35 2.27 -6.28
CA SER A 4 8.21 1.41 -6.64
C SER A 4 7.14 1.35 -5.54
N TYR A 5 7.56 1.34 -4.27
CA TYR A 5 6.62 1.42 -3.13
C TYR A 5 5.85 2.74 -3.11
N ARG A 6 6.52 3.88 -3.35
CA ARG A 6 5.86 5.20 -3.46
C ARG A 6 4.87 5.26 -4.63
N ASP A 7 5.21 4.64 -5.76
CA ASP A 7 4.32 4.61 -6.93
C ASP A 7 3.09 3.73 -6.68
N LEU A 8 3.27 2.58 -6.01
CA LEU A 8 2.16 1.71 -5.56
C LEU A 8 1.27 2.41 -4.53
N ALA A 9 1.87 3.09 -3.55
CA ALA A 9 1.14 3.85 -2.54
C ALA A 9 0.29 4.97 -3.15
N LYS A 10 0.81 5.67 -4.17
CA LYS A 10 0.05 6.71 -4.90
C LYS A 10 -1.08 6.16 -5.78
N LYS A 11 -0.93 4.93 -6.29
CA LYS A 11 -1.95 4.26 -7.11
C LYS A 11 -3.08 3.69 -6.25
N HIS A 12 -2.77 3.22 -5.04
CA HIS A 12 -3.71 2.57 -4.13
C HIS A 12 -3.99 3.40 -2.87
N HIS A 13 -3.79 4.72 -2.91
CA HIS A 13 -3.99 5.56 -1.74
C HIS A 13 -5.49 5.61 -1.35
N PRO A 14 -5.84 5.42 -0.06
CA PRO A 14 -7.23 5.45 0.40
C PRO A 14 -7.95 6.76 0.02
N ASP A 15 -7.27 7.91 0.04
CA ASP A 15 -7.86 9.20 -0.42
C ASP A 15 -8.43 9.15 -1.83
N LYS A 16 -7.82 8.36 -2.74
CA LYS A 16 -8.31 8.22 -4.11
C LYS A 16 -9.49 7.26 -4.24
N VAL A 17 -9.81 6.49 -3.21
CA VAL A 17 -10.97 5.58 -3.22
C VAL A 17 -12.03 6.01 -2.21
N GLN A 18 -11.77 7.06 -1.42
CA GLN A 18 -12.69 7.62 -0.45
C GLN A 18 -14.02 8.07 -1.09
N HIS A 19 -13.97 8.52 -2.35
CA HIS A 19 -15.16 8.91 -3.12
C HIS A 19 -15.97 7.72 -3.68
N LEU A 20 -15.43 6.50 -3.66
CA LEU A 20 -16.09 5.28 -4.17
C LEU A 20 -16.92 4.57 -3.10
N GLY A 21 -16.81 5.00 -1.84
CA GLY A 21 -17.53 4.45 -0.69
C GLY A 21 -16.71 3.46 0.16
N ASP A 22 -17.21 3.17 1.36
CA ASP A 22 -16.46 2.46 2.41
C ASP A 22 -15.96 1.07 2.03
N VAL A 23 -16.68 0.39 1.12
CA VAL A 23 -16.29 -0.93 0.63
C VAL A 23 -14.98 -0.88 -0.16
N TYR A 24 -14.84 0.14 -1.02
CA TYR A 24 -13.62 0.35 -1.80
C TYR A 24 -12.48 0.87 -0.94
N VAL A 25 -12.78 1.67 0.08
CA VAL A 25 -11.80 2.12 1.08
C VAL A 25 -11.23 0.92 1.84
N LYS A 26 -12.07 0.01 2.34
CA LYS A 26 -11.61 -1.22 3.02
C LYS A 26 -10.76 -2.10 2.12
N ALA A 27 -11.22 -2.35 0.89
CA ALA A 27 -10.46 -3.16 -0.06
C ALA A 27 -9.10 -2.52 -0.43
N ALA A 28 -9.04 -1.20 -0.57
CA ALA A 28 -7.78 -0.49 -0.81
C ALA A 28 -6.87 -0.53 0.42
N GLN A 29 -7.42 -0.39 1.63
CA GLN A 29 -6.69 -0.50 2.89
C GLN A 29 -6.07 -1.89 3.07
N ASP A 30 -6.83 -2.95 2.81
CA ASP A 30 -6.33 -4.34 2.89
C ASP A 30 -5.17 -4.55 1.92
N LYS A 31 -5.32 -4.08 0.67
CA LYS A 31 -4.28 -4.18 -0.35
C LYS A 31 -3.06 -3.33 -0.01
N PHE A 32 -3.26 -2.14 0.54
CA PHE A 32 -2.19 -1.25 0.99
C PHE A 32 -1.40 -1.86 2.14
N GLN A 33 -2.07 -2.47 3.12
CA GLN A 33 -1.42 -3.18 4.22
C GLN A 33 -0.59 -4.37 3.72
N GLN A 34 -1.07 -5.13 2.72
CA GLN A 34 -0.28 -6.21 2.12
C GLN A 34 0.98 -5.69 1.43
N ILE A 35 0.87 -4.59 0.68
CA ILE A 35 2.01 -3.94 0.02
C ILE A 35 3.02 -3.42 1.07
N GLN A 36 2.52 -2.85 2.17
CA GLN A 36 3.36 -2.42 3.30
C GLN A 36 4.09 -3.59 3.96
N LYS A 37 3.38 -4.68 4.26
CA LYS A 37 3.97 -5.89 4.84
C LYS A 37 5.04 -6.49 3.92
N ALA A 38 4.76 -6.62 2.63
CA ALA A 38 5.73 -7.10 1.65
C ALA A 38 6.96 -6.18 1.58
N TYR A 39 6.76 -4.86 1.58
CA TYR A 39 7.87 -3.90 1.61
C TYR A 39 8.70 -3.99 2.90
N GLN A 40 8.04 -4.17 4.05
CA GLN A 40 8.69 -4.32 5.34
C GLN A 40 9.53 -5.61 5.39
N ASN A 41 8.95 -6.74 4.98
CA ASN A 41 9.67 -8.01 4.90
C ASN A 41 10.92 -7.90 4.00
N ILE A 42 10.80 -7.28 2.82
CA ILE A 42 11.94 -7.05 1.92
C ILE A 42 12.98 -6.11 2.54
N LYS A 43 12.55 -5.13 3.34
CA LYS A 43 13.45 -4.22 4.06
C LYS A 43 14.24 -4.98 5.13
N ASP A 44 13.56 -5.82 5.90
CA ASP A 44 14.13 -6.60 6.99
C ASP A 44 15.07 -7.69 6.46
N GLU A 45 14.67 -8.41 5.40
CA GLU A 45 15.52 -9.39 4.70
C GLU A 45 16.78 -8.76 4.09
N ARG A 46 16.72 -7.49 3.69
CA ARG A 46 17.87 -6.75 3.17
C ARG A 46 18.76 -6.15 4.27
N GLY A 47 18.45 -6.36 5.55
CA GLY A 47 19.32 -6.01 6.67
C GLY A 47 19.46 -4.51 6.96
N PHE A 48 18.39 -3.72 6.78
CA PHE A 48 18.35 -2.28 7.06
C PHE A 48 17.47 -1.89 8.24
#